data_AF-A0A378PJU7-F1
#
_entry.id   AF-A0A378PJU7-F1
#
_cell.length_a   1.000
_cell.length_b   1.000
_cell.length_c   1.000
_cell.angle_alpha   90.00
_cell.angle_beta   90.00
_cell.angle_gamma   90.00
#
_symmetry.space_group_name_H-M   'P 1'
#
loop_
_entity.id
_entity.type
_entity.pdbx_description
1 polymer ?
#
loop_
_entity_poly.entity_id
_entity_poly.type
_entity_poly.pdbx_seq_one_letter_code
_entity_poly.pdbx_strand_id
1 'polypeptide(L)' 'MSDSRNAFGGIFGLVFTAASVILPIYAAIVDFARDKFLWAAVDITVFPIGMIRGLMYFFN' A
#
# COMPACT_ATOMS: atom_id res chain seq x y z
N MET A 1 -19.30 23.19 -17.12
CA MET A 1 -18.93 23.14 -15.68
C MET A 1 -18.55 21.70 -15.33
N SER A 2 -17.31 21.29 -15.57
CA SER A 2 -16.88 19.90 -15.30
C SER A 2 -15.36 19.72 -15.25
N ASP A 3 -14.63 20.49 -14.46
CA ASP A 3 -13.16 20.30 -14.36
C ASP A 3 -12.68 19.93 -12.95
N SER A 4 -13.37 20.35 -11.90
CA SER A 4 -12.93 20.05 -10.52
C SER A 4 -13.16 18.59 -10.10
N ARG A 5 -14.21 17.92 -10.58
CA ARG A 5 -14.47 16.49 -10.23
C ARG A 5 -13.41 15.54 -10.80
N ASN A 6 -12.85 15.87 -11.97
CA ASN A 6 -11.80 15.09 -12.62
C ASN A 6 -10.42 15.34 -11.99
N ALA A 7 -10.14 16.56 -11.54
CA ALA A 7 -8.88 16.89 -10.85
C ALA A 7 -8.77 16.18 -9.49
N PHE A 8 -9.83 16.19 -8.68
CA PHE A 8 -9.86 15.44 -7.43
C PHE A 8 -9.78 13.92 -7.69
N GLY A 9 -10.56 13.39 -8.63
CA GLY A 9 -10.46 11.98 -9.03
C GLY A 9 -9.07 11.57 -9.52
N GLY A 10 -8.38 12.47 -10.24
CA GLY A 10 -7.02 12.25 -10.73
C GLY A 10 -5.98 12.22 -9.63
N ILE A 11 -6.00 13.18 -8.69
CA ILE A 11 -5.05 13.23 -7.58
C ILE A 11 -5.30 12.06 -6.61
N PHE A 12 -6.56 11.81 -6.23
CA PHE A 12 -6.89 10.67 -5.37
C PHE A 12 -6.54 9.35 -6.05
N GLY A 13 -6.77 9.21 -7.36
CA GLY A 13 -6.35 8.05 -8.13
C GLY A 13 -4.84 7.84 -8.09
N LEU A 14 -4.06 8.89 -8.30
CA LEU A 14 -2.59 8.84 -8.30
C LEU A 14 -2.03 8.48 -6.91
N VAL A 15 -2.58 9.08 -5.86
CA VAL A 15 -2.24 8.75 -4.47
C VAL A 15 -2.59 7.29 -4.17
N PHE A 16 -3.75 6.82 -4.62
CA PHE A 16 -4.18 5.43 -4.41
C PHE A 16 -3.27 4.44 -5.14
N THR A 17 -2.90 4.74 -6.39
CA THR A 17 -1.95 3.91 -7.16
C THR A 17 -0.57 3.89 -6.51
N ALA A 18 -0.06 5.05 -6.07
CA ALA A 18 1.22 5.12 -5.37
C ALA A 18 1.18 4.35 -4.03
N ALA A 19 0.12 4.54 -3.23
CA ALA A 19 -0.09 3.83 -1.97
C ALA A 19 -0.19 2.32 -2.19
N SER A 20 -0.80 1.87 -3.29
CA SER A 20 -0.90 0.45 -3.62
C SER A 20 0.46 -0.21 -3.76
N VAL A 21 1.50 0.51 -4.19
CA VAL A 21 2.86 -0.03 -4.34
C VAL A 21 3.70 0.18 -3.09
N ILE A 22 3.59 1.36 -2.47
CA ILE A 22 4.42 1.73 -1.32
C ILE A 22 4.06 0.91 -0.08
N LEU A 23 2.76 0.72 0.20
CA LEU A 23 2.31 0.05 1.43
C LEU A 23 2.70 -1.43 1.49
N PRO A 24 2.52 -2.25 0.42
CA PRO A 24 2.97 -3.64 0.44
C PRO A 24 4.48 -3.79 0.56
N ILE A 25 5.26 -2.92 -0.10
CA ILE A 25 6.72 -2.93 0.02
C ILE A 25 7.13 -2.62 1.46
N TYR A 26 6.53 -1.61 2.08
CA TYR A 26 6.77 -1.28 3.47
C TYR A 26 6.43 -2.45 4.40
N ALA A 27 5.28 -3.10 4.18
CA ALA A 27 4.87 -4.27 4.95
C ALA A 27 5.88 -5.42 4.85
N ALA A 28 6.33 -5.71 3.63
CA ALA A 28 7.32 -6.74 3.37
C ALA A 28 8.67 -6.44 4.05
N ILE A 29 9.12 -5.18 4.06
CA ILE A 29 10.35 -4.78 4.76
C ILE A 29 10.21 -5.00 6.27
N VAL A 30 9.08 -4.59 6.85
CA VAL A 30 8.81 -4.74 8.29
C VAL A 30 8.73 -6.22 8.68
N ASP A 31 8.10 -7.05 7.85
CA ASP A 31 8.02 -8.49 8.10
C ASP A 31 9.34 -9.21 7.91
N PHE A 32 10.15 -8.78 6.94
CA PHE A 32 11.50 -9.30 6.75
C PHE A 32 12.37 -9.01 7.97
N ALA A 33 12.26 -7.81 8.55
CA ALA A 33 12.95 -7.44 9.78
C ALA A 33 12.44 -8.19 11.03
N ARG A 34 11.29 -8.88 10.94
CA ARG A 34 10.70 -9.69 12.01
C ARG A 34 10.85 -11.20 11.76
N ASP A 35 11.71 -11.60 10.83
CA ASP A 35 11.93 -12.99 10.39
C ASP A 35 10.67 -13.69 9.84
N LYS A 36 9.66 -12.92 9.40
CA LYS A 36 8.40 -13.43 8.85
C LYS A 36 8.45 -13.48 7.33
N PHE A 37 9.43 -14.20 6.76
CA PHE A 37 9.68 -14.23 5.31
C PHE A 37 8.47 -14.66 4.46
N LEU A 38 7.68 -15.63 4.95
CA LEU A 38 6.45 -16.06 4.26
C LEU A 38 5.43 -14.92 4.19
N TRP A 39 5.28 -14.17 5.27
CA TRP A 39 4.37 -13.04 5.34
C TRP A 39 4.86 -11.85 4.50
N ALA A 40 6.17 -11.62 4.43
CA ALA A 40 6.75 -10.64 3.52
C ALA A 40 6.47 -10.99 2.04
N ALA A 41 6.54 -12.27 1.68
CA ALA A 41 6.19 -12.72 0.33
C ALA A 41 4.68 -12.56 0.04
N VAL A 42 3.82 -12.83 1.03
CA VAL A 42 2.36 -12.62 0.93
C VAL A 42 2.05 -11.13 0.76
N ASP A 43 2.76 -10.24 1.44
CA ASP A 43 2.53 -8.80 1.31
C ASP A 43 2.79 -8.33 -0.12
N ILE A 44 3.85 -8.81 -0.78
CA ILE A 44 4.18 -8.42 -2.16
C ILE A 44 3.26 -9.09 -3.19
N THR A 45 2.91 -10.37 -2.98
CA THR A 45 2.13 -11.14 -3.96
C THR A 45 0.63 -10.91 -3.87
N VAL A 46 0.12 -10.62 -2.67
CA VAL A 46 -1.30 -10.36 -2.41
C VAL A 46 -1.45 -8.90 -2.00
N PHE A 47 -1.49 -8.03 -3.01
CA PHE A 47 -1.60 -6.57 -2.86
C PHE A 47 -2.60 -6.10 -1.79
N PRO A 48 -3.85 -6.63 -1.74
CA PRO A 48 -4.80 -6.21 -0.70
C PRO A 48 -4.31 -6.49 0.73
N ILE A 49 -3.67 -7.63 0.95
CA ILE A 49 -3.14 -8.03 2.26
C ILE A 49 -1.94 -7.15 2.63
N GLY A 50 -0.99 -6.99 1.70
CA GLY A 50 0.17 -6.13 1.90
C GLY A 50 -0.20 -4.67 2.15
N MET A 51 -1.23 -4.14 1.50
CA MET A 51 -1.73 -2.78 1.76
C MET A 51 -2.32 -2.64 3.16
N ILE A 52 -3.18 -3.57 3.60
CA ILE A 52 -3.81 -3.54 4.93
C ILE A 52 -2.74 -3.64 6.01
N ARG A 53 -1.76 -4.53 5.84
CA ARG A 53 -0.68 -4.72 6.81
C ARG A 53 0.31 -3.57 6.80
N GLY A 54 0.62 -3.02 5.62
CA GLY A 54 1.41 -1.81 5.48
C GLY A 54 0.77 -0.62 6.18
N LEU A 55 -0.55 -0.45 6.04
CA LEU A 55 -1.32 0.54 6.81
C LEU A 55 -1.25 0.27 8.30
N MET A 56 -1.44 -0.98 8.74
CA MET A 56 -1.37 -1.36 10.15
C MET A 56 0.01 -1.01 10.75
N TYR A 57 1.11 -1.24 10.04
CA TYR A 57 2.45 -0.87 10.50
C TYR A 57 2.73 0.62 10.45
N PHE A 58 2.12 1.35 9.51
CA PHE A 58 2.31 2.79 9.42
C PHE A 58 1.66 3.55 10.59
N PHE A 59 0.59 3.00 11.16
CA PHE A 59 -0.16 3.59 12.28
C PHE A 59 0.18 2.99 13.66
N ASN A 60 1.11 2.04 13.75
CA ASN A 60 1.44 1.31 14.97
C ASN A 60 2.92 1.38 15.32
#